data_AF-A0A6I0EBZ1-F1
#
_entry.id   AF-A0A6I0EBZ1-F1
#
_cell.length_a   1.000
_cell.length_b   1.000
_cell.length_c   1.000
_cell.angle_alpha   90.00
_cell.angle_beta   90.00
_cell.angle_gamma   90.00
#
_symmetry.space_group_name_H-M   'P 1'
#
loop_
_entity.id
_entity.type
_entity.pdbx_description
1 polymer ?
#
loop_
_entity_poly.entity_id
_entity_poly.type
_entity_poly.pdbx_seq_one_letter_code
_entity_poly.pdbx_strand_id
1 'polypeptide(L)'
;MRKRKSRSKGVNGQRGAAERFTPQQVIAALEASGGVNLAAAKMLGCAPSTIANYLARYPEIADAKVEIEFEKLDIAETVVVRRMLSDANPVLQLRAAMFYLTRRGAARGYSKGRGASATKFRIEESIDASALSPEERQTFEELLAKVKWRGTS
;
A
#
# COMPACT_ATOMS: atom_id res chain seq x y z
N MET A 1 -38.25 -38.58 49.08
CA MET A 1 -36.94 -38.16 48.53
C MET A 1 -36.83 -38.60 47.07
N ARG A 2 -37.07 -37.71 46.08
CA ARG A 2 -37.00 -38.01 44.64
C ARG A 2 -35.61 -37.61 44.11
N LYS A 3 -34.77 -38.59 43.73
CA LYS A 3 -33.47 -38.33 43.08
C LYS A 3 -33.71 -37.85 41.63
N ARG A 4 -33.41 -36.57 41.36
CA ARG A 4 -33.39 -36.00 40.01
C ARG A 4 -32.16 -36.51 39.26
N LYS A 5 -32.36 -37.36 38.25
CA LYS A 5 -31.33 -37.80 37.31
C LYS A 5 -30.92 -36.59 36.47
N SER A 6 -29.67 -36.15 36.59
CA SER A 6 -29.11 -35.06 35.78
C SER A 6 -29.04 -35.52 34.32
N ARG A 7 -29.76 -34.83 33.44
CA ARG A 7 -29.60 -34.94 31.99
C ARG A 7 -28.28 -34.25 31.64
N SER A 8 -27.25 -35.01 31.30
CA SER A 8 -26.08 -34.48 30.60
C SER A 8 -26.54 -33.92 29.26
N LYS A 9 -26.38 -32.60 29.06
CA LYS A 9 -26.55 -31.98 27.75
C LYS A 9 -25.39 -32.45 26.88
N GLY A 10 -25.68 -33.30 25.90
CA GLY A 10 -24.75 -33.63 24.83
C GLY A 10 -24.31 -32.34 24.13
N VAL A 11 -23.00 -32.16 24.00
CA VAL A 11 -22.40 -31.07 23.22
C VAL A 11 -22.79 -31.28 21.78
N ASN A 12 -23.58 -30.35 21.25
CA ASN A 12 -24.17 -30.40 19.93
C ASN A 12 -23.08 -30.24 18.86
N GLY A 13 -22.63 -31.36 18.29
CA GLY A 13 -21.69 -31.38 17.17
C GLY A 13 -22.33 -30.76 15.92
N GLN A 14 -21.93 -29.54 15.60
CA GLN A 14 -22.22 -28.94 14.30
C GLN A 14 -21.43 -29.72 13.24
N ARG A 15 -22.13 -30.55 12.46
CA ARG A 15 -21.60 -31.19 11.25
C ARG A 15 -21.53 -30.14 10.14
N GLY A 16 -20.55 -29.23 10.22
CA GLY A 16 -20.18 -28.36 9.11
C GLY A 16 -19.47 -29.15 8.04
N ALA A 17 -19.72 -28.84 6.76
CA ALA A 17 -18.90 -29.35 5.66
C ALA A 17 -17.42 -29.13 6.00
N ALA A 18 -16.59 -30.17 5.81
CA ALA A 18 -15.17 -30.09 6.10
C ALA A 18 -14.57 -28.84 5.45
N GLU A 19 -13.82 -28.07 6.24
CA GLU A 19 -13.21 -26.84 5.79
C GLU A 19 -12.22 -27.12 4.67
N ARG A 20 -12.29 -26.33 3.60
CA ARG A 20 -11.49 -26.58 2.38
C ARG A 20 -10.00 -26.33 2.59
N PHE A 21 -9.68 -25.39 3.47
CA PHE A 21 -8.32 -24.97 3.80
C PHE A 21 -8.14 -24.90 5.30
N THR A 22 -6.94 -25.17 5.79
CA THR A 22 -6.57 -24.88 7.18
C THR A 22 -6.26 -23.39 7.36
N PRO A 23 -6.38 -22.84 8.57
CA PRO A 23 -5.96 -21.47 8.84
C PRO A 23 -4.51 -21.18 8.40
N GLN A 24 -3.60 -22.11 8.63
CA GLN A 24 -2.18 -21.98 8.26
C GLN A 24 -1.98 -21.91 6.73
N GLN A 25 -2.76 -22.64 5.95
CA GLN A 25 -2.71 -22.54 4.48
C GLN A 25 -3.15 -21.16 3.99
N VAL A 26 -4.17 -20.57 4.63
CA VAL A 26 -4.64 -19.23 4.31
C VAL A 26 -3.64 -18.17 4.72
N ILE A 27 -3.03 -18.29 5.90
CA ILE A 27 -1.96 -17.39 6.37
C ILE A 27 -0.78 -17.42 5.41
N ALA A 28 -0.27 -18.61 5.05
CA ALA A 28 0.86 -18.74 4.13
C ALA A 28 0.56 -18.12 2.74
N ALA A 29 -0.67 -18.28 2.25
CA ALA A 29 -1.09 -17.64 1.00
C ALA A 29 -1.19 -16.12 1.13
N LEU A 30 -1.63 -15.60 2.29
CA LEU A 30 -1.67 -14.16 2.56
C LEU A 30 -0.25 -13.59 2.64
N GLU A 31 0.66 -14.22 3.36
CA GLU A 31 2.08 -13.82 3.47
C GLU A 31 2.72 -13.75 2.08
N ALA A 32 2.63 -14.84 1.30
CA ALA A 32 3.23 -14.91 -0.03
C ALA A 32 2.60 -13.90 -1.02
N SER A 33 1.38 -13.44 -0.75
CA SER A 33 0.68 -12.43 -1.57
C SER A 33 0.89 -10.98 -1.11
N GLY A 34 1.61 -10.75 -0.01
CA GLY A 34 1.67 -9.41 0.62
C GLY A 34 0.29 -8.94 1.12
N GLY A 35 -0.51 -9.85 1.66
CA GLY A 35 -1.81 -9.56 2.26
C GLY A 35 -2.92 -9.28 1.23
N VAL A 36 -2.69 -9.50 -0.06
CA VAL A 36 -3.68 -9.23 -1.11
C VAL A 36 -4.65 -10.40 -1.26
N ASN A 37 -5.88 -10.24 -0.77
CA ASN A 37 -6.90 -11.29 -0.74
C ASN A 37 -7.15 -11.96 -2.10
N LEU A 38 -7.21 -11.17 -3.19
CA LEU A 38 -7.42 -11.72 -4.54
C LEU A 38 -6.24 -12.59 -5.00
N ALA A 39 -5.01 -12.20 -4.66
CA ALA A 39 -3.82 -12.96 -5.02
C ALA A 39 -3.72 -14.23 -4.17
N ALA A 40 -3.92 -14.15 -2.85
CA ALA A 40 -4.00 -15.31 -1.98
C ALA A 40 -5.09 -16.32 -2.44
N ALA A 41 -6.27 -15.82 -2.82
CA ALA A 41 -7.34 -16.66 -3.34
C ALA A 41 -6.97 -17.37 -4.65
N LYS A 42 -6.29 -16.66 -5.57
CA LYS A 42 -5.76 -17.27 -6.81
C LYS A 42 -4.74 -18.35 -6.50
N MET A 43 -3.85 -18.15 -5.53
CA MET A 43 -2.85 -19.14 -5.10
C MET A 43 -3.49 -20.40 -4.52
N LEU A 44 -4.58 -20.24 -3.75
CA LEU A 44 -5.34 -21.35 -3.17
C LEU A 44 -6.39 -21.96 -4.13
N GLY A 45 -6.55 -21.40 -5.33
CA GLY A 45 -7.56 -21.85 -6.29
C GLY A 45 -9.00 -21.65 -5.80
N CYS A 46 -9.27 -20.63 -5.00
CA CYS A 46 -10.57 -20.33 -4.42
C CYS A 46 -11.08 -18.92 -4.78
N ALA A 47 -12.30 -18.61 -4.38
CA ALA A 47 -12.86 -17.27 -4.57
C ALA A 47 -12.33 -16.30 -3.49
N PRO A 48 -12.14 -15.01 -3.78
CA PRO A 48 -11.75 -14.02 -2.77
C PRO A 48 -12.71 -13.94 -1.58
N SER A 49 -13.99 -14.24 -1.80
CA SER A 49 -15.00 -14.35 -0.74
C SER A 49 -14.69 -15.48 0.25
N THR A 50 -14.03 -16.55 -0.20
CA THR A 50 -13.55 -17.61 0.69
C THR A 50 -12.52 -17.06 1.67
N ILE A 51 -11.52 -16.31 1.21
CA ILE A 51 -10.53 -15.67 2.10
C ILE A 51 -11.21 -14.72 3.09
N ALA A 52 -12.15 -13.89 2.62
CA ALA A 52 -12.91 -12.98 3.48
C ALA A 52 -13.70 -13.73 4.58
N ASN A 53 -14.31 -14.87 4.24
CA ASN A 53 -15.02 -15.69 5.22
C ASN A 53 -14.07 -16.30 6.25
N TYR A 54 -12.86 -16.72 5.83
CA TYR A 54 -11.84 -17.22 6.74
C TYR A 54 -11.36 -16.10 7.68
N LEU A 55 -11.08 -14.91 7.18
CA LEU A 55 -10.72 -13.75 8.01
C LEU A 55 -11.79 -13.40 9.05
N ALA A 56 -13.07 -13.54 8.71
CA ALA A 56 -14.17 -13.28 9.65
C ALA A 56 -14.35 -14.39 10.70
N ARG A 57 -13.93 -15.63 10.38
CA ARG A 57 -14.13 -16.81 11.23
C ARG A 57 -12.94 -17.08 12.16
N TYR A 58 -11.73 -16.78 11.71
CA TYR A 58 -10.48 -17.10 12.41
C TYR A 58 -9.72 -15.81 12.73
N PRO A 59 -9.78 -15.33 13.99
CA PRO A 59 -9.04 -14.15 14.42
C PRO A 59 -7.54 -14.22 14.12
N GLU A 60 -6.93 -15.41 14.24
CA GLU A 60 -5.50 -15.61 13.99
C GLU A 60 -5.08 -15.29 12.54
N ILE A 61 -5.99 -15.48 11.56
CA ILE A 61 -5.74 -15.11 10.17
C ILE A 61 -5.84 -13.59 9.99
N ALA A 62 -6.77 -12.95 10.71
CA ALA A 62 -6.93 -11.51 10.70
C ALA A 62 -5.72 -10.81 11.33
N ASP A 63 -5.21 -11.35 12.44
CA ASP A 63 -4.00 -10.85 13.11
C ASP A 63 -2.78 -10.97 12.19
N ALA A 64 -2.56 -12.13 11.58
CA ALA A 64 -1.47 -12.31 10.59
C ALA A 64 -1.60 -11.33 9.41
N LYS A 65 -2.82 -11.06 8.94
CA LYS A 65 -3.05 -10.07 7.89
C LYS A 65 -2.66 -8.65 8.33
N VAL A 66 -2.93 -8.29 9.58
CA VAL A 66 -2.55 -6.99 10.14
C VAL A 66 -1.03 -6.85 10.18
N GLU A 67 -0.31 -7.88 10.61
CA GLU A 67 1.16 -7.90 10.61
C GLU A 67 1.73 -7.68 9.20
N ILE A 68 1.19 -8.37 8.18
CA ILE A 68 1.61 -8.18 6.78
C ILE A 68 1.36 -6.75 6.30
N GLU A 69 0.23 -6.12 6.69
CA GLU A 69 -0.02 -4.73 6.33
C GLU A 69 0.93 -3.75 7.05
N PHE A 70 1.38 -4.07 8.27
CA PHE A 70 2.43 -3.30 8.94
C PHE A 70 3.78 -3.43 8.23
N GLU A 71 4.18 -4.63 7.83
CA GLU A 71 5.41 -4.83 7.04
C GLU A 71 5.40 -4.03 5.73
N LYS A 72 4.24 -3.98 5.05
CA LYS A 72 4.07 -3.16 3.85
C LYS A 72 4.20 -1.67 4.13
N LEU A 73 3.72 -1.23 5.28
CA LEU A 73 3.87 0.15 5.70
C LEU A 73 5.35 0.47 5.91
N ASP A 74 6.12 -0.41 6.56
CA ASP A 74 7.57 -0.24 6.76
C ASP A 74 8.35 -0.18 5.43
N ILE A 75 7.96 -1.01 4.45
CA ILE A 75 8.50 -0.96 3.09
C ILE A 75 8.20 0.41 2.45
N ALA A 76 6.97 0.91 2.57
CA ALA A 76 6.61 2.22 2.05
C ALA A 76 7.39 3.36 2.73
N GLU A 77 7.59 3.28 4.05
CA GLU A 77 8.42 4.23 4.81
C GLU A 77 9.86 4.23 4.29
N THR A 78 10.42 3.04 4.03
CA THR A 78 11.76 2.88 3.44
C THR A 78 11.87 3.56 2.08
N VAL A 79 10.84 3.46 1.24
CA VAL A 79 10.80 4.13 -0.07
C VAL A 79 10.82 5.65 0.09
N VAL A 80 10.04 6.20 1.03
CA VAL A 80 10.01 7.64 1.31
C VAL A 80 11.38 8.13 1.78
N VAL A 81 12.00 7.43 2.75
CA VAL A 81 13.33 7.77 3.25
C VAL A 81 14.38 7.71 2.14
N ARG A 82 14.41 6.63 1.36
CA ARG A 82 15.33 6.50 0.22
C ARG A 82 15.16 7.63 -0.77
N ARG A 83 13.92 8.03 -1.07
CA ARG A 83 13.65 9.13 -2.00
C ARG A 83 14.11 10.48 -1.45
N MET A 84 13.99 10.72 -0.14
CA MET A 84 14.51 11.94 0.49
C MET A 84 16.03 12.04 0.46
N LEU A 85 16.73 10.91 0.54
CA LEU A 85 18.19 10.85 0.53
C LEU A 85 18.80 10.86 -0.88
N SER A 86 17.99 10.61 -1.91
CA SER A 86 18.45 10.56 -3.30
C SER A 86 18.39 11.94 -3.96
N ASP A 87 19.48 12.33 -4.62
CA ASP A 87 19.65 13.55 -5.41
C ASP A 87 19.25 13.39 -6.90
N ALA A 88 19.07 12.15 -7.37
CA ALA A 88 18.77 11.82 -8.77
C ALA A 88 17.50 12.48 -9.34
N ASN A 89 16.55 12.88 -8.48
CA ASN A 89 15.37 13.64 -8.90
C ASN A 89 14.95 14.62 -7.78
N PRO A 90 15.38 15.90 -7.86
CA PRO A 90 15.10 16.90 -6.85
C PRO A 90 13.61 17.14 -6.60
N VAL A 91 12.78 17.02 -7.64
CA VAL A 91 11.32 17.18 -7.52
C VAL A 91 10.70 16.07 -6.66
N LEU A 92 11.09 14.82 -6.90
CA LEU A 92 10.61 13.69 -6.11
C LEU A 92 11.20 13.68 -4.70
N GLN A 93 12.45 14.13 -4.54
CA GLN A 93 13.08 14.33 -3.24
C GLN A 93 12.30 15.34 -2.39
N LEU A 94 11.99 16.52 -2.95
CA LEU A 94 11.20 17.55 -2.29
C LEU A 94 9.79 17.04 -1.93
N ARG A 95 9.11 16.36 -2.86
CA ARG A 95 7.79 15.76 -2.59
C ARG A 95 7.81 14.75 -1.44
N ALA A 96 8.83 13.89 -1.38
CA ALA A 96 8.99 12.93 -0.30
C ALA A 96 9.23 13.63 1.05
N ALA A 97 10.09 14.65 1.08
CA ALA A 97 10.35 15.46 2.27
C ALA A 97 9.08 16.18 2.76
N MET A 98 8.32 16.81 1.85
CA MET A 98 7.04 17.45 2.20
C MET A 98 6.02 16.45 2.76
N PHE A 99 5.90 15.27 2.13
CA PHE A 99 5.02 14.21 2.63
C PHE A 99 5.41 13.79 4.05
N TYR A 100 6.70 13.55 4.29
CA TYR A 100 7.21 13.17 5.61
C TYR A 100 6.94 14.23 6.67
N LEU A 101 7.28 15.50 6.39
CA LEU A 101 7.05 16.62 7.31
C LEU A 101 5.58 16.83 7.63
N THR A 102 4.68 16.66 6.65
CA THR A 102 3.23 16.75 6.87
C THR A 102 2.73 15.70 7.87
N ARG A 103 3.34 14.51 7.88
CA ARG A 103 2.93 13.39 8.74
C ARG A 103 3.63 13.38 10.09
N ARG A 104 4.94 13.60 10.13
CA ARG A 104 5.81 13.46 11.32
C ARG A 104 6.24 14.80 11.93
N GLY A 105 6.20 15.88 11.15
CA GLY A 105 6.56 17.24 11.56
C GLY A 105 5.39 18.09 12.06
N ALA A 106 4.19 17.52 12.22
CA ALA A 106 3.00 18.27 12.63
C ALA A 106 3.20 19.05 13.94
N ALA A 107 3.87 18.44 14.93
CA ALA A 107 4.21 19.09 16.20
C ALA A 107 5.17 20.28 16.05
N ARG A 108 5.88 20.38 14.91
CA ARG A 108 6.79 21.48 14.55
C ARG A 108 6.12 22.50 13.61
N GLY A 109 4.81 22.40 13.37
CA GLY A 109 4.05 23.35 12.55
C GLY A 109 3.87 22.96 11.08
N TYR A 110 4.30 21.78 10.65
CA TYR A 110 4.20 21.34 9.25
C TYR A 110 2.86 20.67 8.87
N SER A 111 1.84 20.76 9.71
CA SER A 111 0.54 20.13 9.44
C SER A 111 -0.21 20.82 8.29
N LYS A 112 -1.07 20.07 7.59
CA LYS A 112 -2.03 20.66 6.64
C LYS A 112 -3.02 21.52 7.40
N GLY A 113 -2.77 22.82 7.47
CA GLY A 113 -3.73 23.78 8.02
C GLY A 113 -5.06 23.70 7.26
N ARG A 114 -6.19 23.72 7.97
CA ARG A 114 -7.56 23.67 7.40
C ARG A 114 -7.92 24.84 6.47
N GLY A 115 -7.00 25.77 6.22
CA GLY A 115 -7.15 26.90 5.30
C GLY A 115 -5.91 27.21 4.46
N ALA A 116 -4.92 26.32 4.43
CA ALA A 116 -3.78 26.49 3.52
C ALA A 116 -4.26 26.15 2.10
N SER A 117 -4.66 27.18 1.35
CA SER A 117 -4.79 27.12 -0.11
C SER A 117 -3.55 26.40 -0.63
N ALA A 118 -3.75 25.36 -1.42
CA ALA A 118 -2.65 24.63 -2.03
C ALA A 118 -1.79 25.64 -2.78
N THR A 119 -0.71 26.11 -2.16
CA THR A 119 0.30 26.90 -2.83
C THR A 119 0.77 25.99 -3.94
N LYS A 120 0.27 26.23 -5.16
CA LYS A 120 0.76 25.60 -6.37
C LYS A 120 2.20 26.07 -6.47
N PHE A 121 3.11 25.31 -5.87
CA PHE A 121 4.53 25.42 -6.17
C PHE A 121 4.63 25.09 -7.65
N ARG A 122 4.69 26.14 -8.48
CA ARG A 122 5.02 26.02 -9.88
C ARG A 122 6.51 25.74 -9.90
N ILE A 123 6.86 24.48 -10.08
CA ILE A 123 8.24 24.13 -10.41
C ILE A 123 8.37 24.57 -11.86
N GLU A 124 9.04 25.70 -12.07
CA GLU A 124 9.52 26.07 -13.40
C GLU A 124 10.69 25.13 -13.70
N GLU A 125 10.41 24.03 -14.39
CA GLU A 125 11.46 23.19 -14.95
C GLU A 125 12.15 23.98 -16.06
N SER A 126 13.27 24.63 -15.72
CA SER A 126 14.24 25.06 -16.72
C SER A 126 15.13 23.87 -17.04
N ILE A 127 15.13 23.44 -18.30
CA ILE A 127 16.09 22.46 -18.79
C ILE A 127 17.42 23.21 -18.98
N ASP A 128 18.42 22.88 -18.18
CA ASP A 128 19.77 23.42 -18.37
C ASP A 128 20.43 22.71 -19.56
N ALA A 129 20.28 23.32 -20.75
CA ALA A 129 20.86 22.86 -21.99
C ALA A 129 22.28 23.43 -22.23
N SER A 130 22.89 24.09 -21.24
CA SER A 130 24.19 24.75 -21.40
C SER A 130 25.31 23.76 -21.75
N ALA A 131 25.20 22.51 -21.27
CA ALA A 131 26.15 21.43 -21.52
C ALA A 131 26.05 20.79 -22.92
N LEU A 132 25.01 21.10 -23.71
CA LEU A 132 24.84 20.54 -25.05
C LEU A 132 25.72 21.29 -26.06
N SER A 133 26.37 20.53 -26.95
CA SER A 133 27.06 21.05 -28.13
C SER A 133 26.05 21.68 -29.12
N PRO A 134 26.51 22.53 -30.06
CA PRO A 134 25.62 23.15 -31.05
C PRO A 134 24.77 22.14 -31.84
N GLU A 135 25.35 20.99 -32.19
CA GLU A 135 24.68 19.92 -32.94
C GLU A 135 23.61 19.22 -32.10
N GLU A 136 23.89 18.97 -30.82
CA GLU A 136 22.93 18.37 -29.89
C GLU A 136 21.77 19.32 -29.58
N ARG A 137 22.04 20.64 -29.50
CA ARG A 137 20.99 21.66 -29.31
C ARG A 137 20.04 21.70 -30.50
N GLN A 138 20.56 21.68 -31.72
CA GLN A 138 19.74 21.64 -32.93
C GLN A 138 18.85 20.39 -32.97
N THR A 139 19.43 19.23 -32.67
CA THR A 139 18.68 17.96 -32.60
C THR A 139 17.58 18.01 -31.54
N PHE A 140 17.88 18.58 -30.38
CA PHE A 140 16.93 18.76 -29.29
C PHE A 140 15.77 19.70 -29.67
N GLU A 141 16.05 20.83 -30.34
CA GLU A 141 15.04 21.75 -30.85
C GLU A 141 14.13 21.09 -31.90
N GLU A 142 14.69 20.30 -32.81
CA GLU A 142 13.93 19.54 -33.80
C GLU A 142 13.00 18.50 -33.15
N LEU A 143 13.45 17.86 -32.07
CA LEU A 143 12.64 16.92 -31.29
C LEU A 143 11.52 17.65 -30.54
N LEU A 144 11.82 18.78 -29.88
CA LEU A 144 10.82 19.60 -29.22
C LEU A 144 9.73 20.08 -30.18
N ALA A 145 10.09 20.48 -31.40
CA ALA A 145 9.13 20.89 -32.43
C ALA A 145 8.20 19.74 -32.87
N LYS A 146 8.65 18.48 -32.78
CA LYS A 146 7.85 17.29 -33.12
C LYS A 146 6.97 16.81 -31.97
N VAL A 147 7.31 17.14 -30.73
CA VAL A 147 6.50 16.80 -29.56
C VAL A 147 5.30 17.75 -29.48
N LYS A 148 4.13 17.28 -29.95
CA LYS A 148 2.85 17.96 -29.66
C LYS A 148 2.55 17.87 -28.16
N TRP A 149 2.69 18.98 -27.47
CA TRP A 149 2.25 19.10 -26.07
C TRP A 149 0.73 18.96 -25.99
N ARG A 150 0.21 17.87 -25.42
CA ARG A 150 -1.18 17.78 -24.96
C ARG A 150 -1.23 18.22 -23.51
N GLY A 151 -1.34 19.51 -23.28
CA GLY A 151 -1.52 20.06 -21.95
C GLY A 151 -2.89 19.69 -21.38
N THR A 152 -2.90 19.03 -20.22
CA THR A 152 -4.10 18.82 -19.41
C THR A 152 -4.54 20.14 -18.80
N SER A 153 -5.76 20.57 -19.13
CA SER A 153 -6.52 21.60 -18.41
C SER A 153 -6.90 21.14 -17.00
#